data_AF-A0A8T7I0V9-F1
#
_entry.id   AF-A0A8T7I0V9-F1
#
_cell.length_a   1.000
_cell.length_b   1.000
_cell.length_c   1.000
_cell.angle_alpha   90.00
_cell.angle_beta   90.00
_cell.angle_gamma   90.00
#
_symmetry.space_group_name_H-M   'P 1'
#
loop_
_entity.id
_entity.type
_entity.pdbx_description
1 polymer ?
#
loop_
_entity_poly.entity_id
_entity_poly.type
_entity_poly.pdbx_seq_one_letter_code
_entity_poly.pdbx_strand_id
1 'polypeptide(L)' 'MTASSLQPLPLQAFATAKQQLLEQCERRSSITSVNLASAVSHILAESISAPIDVPGFANSAMDGYALRLADL' A
#
# COMPACT_ATOMS: atom_id res chain seq x y z
N MET A 1 33.08 12.16 13.43
CA MET A 1 32.98 12.02 11.96
C MET A 1 34.09 11.10 11.49
N THR A 2 33.95 9.79 11.72
CA THR A 2 34.93 8.79 11.28
C THR A 2 34.43 8.21 9.96
N ALA A 3 35.14 8.55 8.88
CA ALA A 3 34.91 7.97 7.57
C ALA A 3 35.13 6.45 7.67
N SER A 4 34.06 5.68 7.49
CA SER A 4 34.10 4.23 7.40
C SER A 4 34.90 3.86 6.14
N SER A 5 36.07 3.29 6.31
CA SER A 5 36.95 2.86 5.22
C SER A 5 36.31 1.70 4.46
N LEU A 6 35.92 1.94 3.20
CA LEU A 6 35.43 0.90 2.29
C LEU A 6 36.59 -0.01 1.86
N GLN A 7 36.89 -1.03 2.64
CA GLN A 7 37.69 -2.16 2.15
C GLN A 7 36.86 -2.90 1.08
N PRO A 8 37.47 -3.37 -0.03
CA PRO A 8 36.74 -4.11 -1.04
C PRO A 8 36.22 -5.42 -0.45
N LEU A 9 34.89 -5.49 -0.31
CA LEU A 9 34.21 -6.73 0.08
C LEU A 9 34.51 -7.81 -0.98
N PRO A 10 34.75 -9.06 -0.58
CA PRO A 10 34.88 -10.17 -1.53
C PRO A 10 33.63 -10.24 -2.43
N LEU A 11 33.77 -10.72 -3.67
CA LEU A 11 32.63 -10.87 -4.59
C LEU A 11 31.56 -11.77 -3.96
N GLN A 12 30.41 -11.17 -3.64
CA GLN A 12 29.27 -11.86 -3.07
C GLN A 12 28.20 -12.09 -4.14
N ALA A 13 27.33 -13.07 -3.89
CA ALA A 13 26.12 -13.24 -4.69
C ALA A 13 25.22 -12.01 -4.54
N PHE A 14 24.61 -11.57 -5.64
CA PHE A 14 23.72 -10.40 -5.67
C PHE A 14 22.62 -10.44 -4.60
N ALA A 15 22.01 -11.61 -4.39
CA ALA A 15 20.95 -11.78 -3.38
C ALA A 15 21.45 -11.47 -1.96
N THR A 16 22.67 -11.92 -1.62
CA THR A 16 23.31 -11.66 -0.33
C THR A 16 23.60 -10.18 -0.14
N ALA A 17 24.21 -9.53 -1.14
CA ALA A 17 24.52 -8.11 -1.09
C ALA A 17 23.25 -7.24 -0.98
N LYS A 18 22.19 -7.59 -1.73
CA LYS A 18 20.89 -6.93 -1.65
C LYS A 18 20.27 -7.04 -0.27
N GLN A 19 20.30 -8.24 0.34
CA GLN A 19 19.71 -8.45 1.66
C GLN A 19 20.45 -7.63 2.73
N GLN A 20 21.78 -7.65 2.73
CA GLN A 20 22.59 -6.86 3.66
C GLN A 20 22.31 -5.35 3.55
N LEU A 21 22.16 -4.83 2.32
CA LEU A 21 21.81 -3.42 2.11
C LEU A 21 20.44 -3.10 2.68
N LEU A 22 19.43 -3.96 2.47
CA LEU A 22 18.09 -3.76 3.00
C LEU A 22 18.05 -3.87 4.54
N GLU A 23 18.86 -4.74 5.15
CA GLU A 23 18.98 -4.88 6.61
C GLU A 23 19.55 -3.63 7.29
N GLN A 24 20.40 -2.88 6.58
CA GLN A 24 20.95 -1.61 7.06
C GLN A 24 19.99 -0.42 6.86
N CYS A 25 18.93 -0.59 6.06
CA CYS A 25 17.96 0.46 5.82
C CYS A 25 16.91 0.49 6.93
N GLU A 26 16.79 1.61 7.63
CA GLU A 26 15.70 1.80 8.58
C GLU A 26 14.38 2.10 7.86
N ARG A 27 13.28 1.56 8.39
CA ARG A 27 11.94 1.96 7.95
C ARG A 27 11.70 3.40 8.35
N ARG A 28 11.54 4.27 7.35
CA ARG A 28 11.17 5.67 7.56
C ARG A 28 9.75 5.75 8.11
N SER A 29 9.58 6.40 9.27
CA SER A 29 8.34 6.48 10.04
C SER A 29 7.65 7.85 9.97
N SER A 30 8.19 8.79 9.22
CA SER A 30 7.58 10.12 9.04
C SER A 30 6.29 10.00 8.24
N ILE A 31 5.17 10.39 8.85
CA ILE A 31 3.85 10.43 8.23
C ILE A 31 3.54 11.87 7.83
N THR A 32 2.92 12.07 6.67
CA THR A 32 2.44 13.38 6.23
C THR A 32 1.06 13.19 5.61
N SER A 33 0.10 14.00 6.06
CA SER A 33 -1.22 14.05 5.45
C SER A 33 -1.18 14.95 4.21
N VAL A 34 -1.66 14.42 3.10
CA VAL A 34 -1.70 15.13 1.82
C VAL A 34 -3.12 15.04 1.25
N ASN A 35 -3.50 16.01 0.42
CA ASN A 35 -4.75 15.91 -0.32
C ASN A 35 -4.70 14.75 -1.31
N LEU A 36 -5.85 14.10 -1.57
CA LEU A 36 -5.95 12.99 -2.52
C LEU A 36 -5.40 13.34 -3.91
N ALA A 37 -5.59 14.57 -4.38
CA ALA A 37 -5.06 15.04 -5.66
C ALA A 37 -3.51 15.05 -5.70
N SER A 38 -2.87 15.15 -4.54
CA SER A 38 -1.40 15.13 -4.37
C SER A 38 -0.87 13.78 -3.89
N ALA A 39 -1.72 12.77 -3.71
CA ALA A 39 -1.32 11.49 -3.13
C ALA A 39 -0.59 10.56 -4.12
N VAL A 40 -0.60 10.88 -5.42
CA VAL A 40 0.09 10.07 -6.44
C VAL A 40 1.60 10.02 -6.13
N SER A 41 2.19 8.84 -6.22
CA SER A 41 3.59 8.54 -5.87
C SER A 41 3.93 8.54 -4.37
N HIS A 42 2.95 8.73 -3.48
CA HIS A 42 3.13 8.49 -2.05
C HIS A 42 2.83 7.04 -1.68
N ILE A 43 3.40 6.58 -0.56
CA ILE A 43 3.15 5.27 0.04
C ILE A 43 2.22 5.46 1.23
N LEU A 44 1.21 4.61 1.37
CA LEU A 44 0.31 4.63 2.53
C LEU A 44 1.08 4.36 3.82
N ALA A 45 0.90 5.23 4.80
CA ALA A 45 1.48 5.06 6.13
C ALA A 45 0.75 3.99 6.96
N GLU A 46 -0.56 3.84 6.74
CA GLU A 46 -1.44 2.90 7.44
C GLU A 46 -2.50 2.33 6.49
N SER A 47 -3.20 1.29 6.93
CA SER A 47 -4.29 0.70 6.16
C SER A 47 -5.51 1.62 6.14
N ILE A 48 -6.16 1.75 4.99
CA ILE A 48 -7.40 2.53 4.85
C ILE A 48 -8.59 1.57 4.86
N SER A 49 -9.49 1.73 5.81
CA SER A 49 -10.77 1.03 5.87
C SER A 49 -11.91 1.88 5.32
N ALA A 50 -12.85 1.26 4.61
CA ALA A 50 -14.07 1.96 4.18
C ALA A 50 -14.89 2.38 5.40
N PRO A 51 -15.32 3.65 5.51
CA PRO A 51 -16.11 4.11 6.64
C PRO A 51 -17.59 3.69 6.55
N ILE A 52 -18.03 3.24 5.37
CA ILE A 52 -19.41 2.86 5.06
C ILE A 52 -19.44 1.69 4.07
N ASP A 53 -20.56 0.97 4.03
CA ASP A 53 -20.83 -0.01 2.98
C ASP A 53 -21.07 0.68 1.64
N VAL A 54 -20.52 0.10 0.57
CA VAL A 54 -20.68 0.61 -0.80
C VAL A 54 -21.02 -0.55 -1.74
N PRO A 55 -22.26 -0.63 -2.26
CA PRO A 55 -23.37 0.31 -2.07
C PRO A 55 -23.96 0.25 -0.65
N GLY A 56 -24.47 1.38 -0.15
CA GLY A 56 -25.01 1.48 1.21
C GLY A 56 -26.37 0.79 1.40
N PHE A 57 -27.00 0.29 0.33
CA PHE A 57 -28.26 -0.43 0.34
C PHE A 57 -28.41 -1.27 -0.92
N ALA A 58 -29.38 -2.20 -0.93
CA ALA A 58 -29.68 -3.01 -2.11
C ALA A 58 -30.29 -2.14 -3.23
N ASN A 59 -29.60 -2.07 -4.38
CA ASN A 59 -30.07 -1.37 -5.57
C ASN A 59 -30.13 -2.32 -6.77
N SER A 60 -30.96 -1.98 -7.77
CA SER A 60 -30.98 -2.73 -9.03
C SER A 60 -29.71 -2.47 -9.83
N ALA A 61 -29.16 -3.51 -10.45
CA ALA A 61 -28.04 -3.41 -11.38
C ALA A 61 -28.48 -3.07 -12.81
N MET A 62 -29.78 -3.16 -13.10
CA MET A 62 -30.36 -2.98 -14.42
C MET A 62 -31.70 -2.25 -14.35
N ASP A 63 -32.13 -1.70 -15.47
CA ASP A 63 -33.50 -1.25 -15.65
C ASP A 63 -34.41 -2.47 -15.84
N GLY A 64 -35.45 -2.57 -15.03
CA GLY A 64 -36.36 -3.72 -15.03
C GLY A 64 -37.43 -3.61 -13.96
N TYR A 65 -38.05 -4.74 -13.64
CA TYR A 65 -39.13 -4.81 -12.65
C TYR A 65 -38.67 -5.57 -11.41
N ALA A 66 -38.96 -5.01 -10.23
CA ALA A 66 -38.79 -5.73 -8.96
C ALA A 66 -39.93 -6.74 -8.82
N LEU A 67 -39.60 -8.03 -8.71
CA LEU A 67 -40.56 -9.11 -8.53
C LEU A 67 -40.39 -9.74 -7.15
N ARG A 68 -41.50 -10.18 -6.56
CA ARG A 68 -41.49 -11.08 -5.40
C ARG A 68 -41.58 -12.50 -5.93
N LEU A 69 -40.66 -13.36 -5.53
CA LEU A 69 -40.62 -14.76 -6.00
C LEU A 69 -41.93 -15.52 -5.70
N ALA A 70 -42.67 -15.13 -4.66
CA ALA A 70 -43.94 -15.74 -4.29
C ALA A 70 -45.11 -15.42 -5.23
N ASP A 71 -44.98 -14.39 -6.09
CA ASP A 71 -46.03 -14.00 -7.04
C ASP A 71 -45.84 -14.66 -8.44
N LEU A 72 -44.84 -15.53 -8.59
CA LEU A 72 -44.51 -16.24 -9.84
C LEU A 72 -45.07 -17.66 -9.89
#